data_AF-A0A8K0CTM8-F1
#
_entry.id   AF-A0A8K0CTM8-F1
#
_cell.length_a   1.000
_cell.length_b   1.000
_cell.length_c   1.000
_cell.angle_alpha   90.00
_cell.angle_beta   90.00
_cell.angle_gamma   90.00
#
_symmetry.space_group_name_H-M   'P 1'
#
loop_
_entity.id
_entity.type
_entity.pdbx_description
1 polymer ?
#
loop_
_entity_poly.entity_id
_entity_poly.type
_entity_poly.pdbx_seq_one_letter_code
_entity_poly.pdbx_strand_id
1 'polypeptide(L)'
;MISRSILLVLVSVIALKTVSSEVYRLPDNIKPIRYYLTFEPQLNLTETSDYIPYYGSVTMELTILENTRNITFNKKLLEIDESSIKVLNKVGKELKVIATSSNAVEEMYTVQMEDELIKNETYILEINNFHNNLSYSGLGFFRAYYRLYNKETGKDESRLLAATHFEPTEARNAFPCFDEPAIKAKFIVSLIRREGFNSVSNAALESTKDLGDGRFKDTFKETPLMSTYTLAFAVSDYESKSLGRFRILAKSSAIKNNETDFALDTSIKTLKALEEYTGVNFVIDKMDQLAIPDRYFKYVAMENWGLAIYGESHLLRSKTYDAADDYQRTTVYISHELGHQWFGNLVTPAWWDYMWIAESFATYFQYHTADA
;
A
#
# COMPACT_ATOMS: atom_id res chain seq x y z
N MET A 1 -2.52 8.26 74.15
CA MET A 1 -3.33 7.18 73.55
C MET A 1 -3.93 7.72 72.27
N ILE A 2 -3.44 7.23 71.14
CA ILE A 2 -3.61 7.83 69.81
C ILE A 2 -4.88 7.28 69.15
N SER A 3 -5.61 8.21 68.52
CA SER A 3 -6.88 8.05 67.80
C SER A 3 -6.80 7.01 66.66
N ARG A 4 -7.82 6.16 66.55
CA ARG A 4 -8.01 5.20 65.44
C ARG A 4 -8.73 5.89 64.28
N SER A 5 -8.05 6.11 63.17
CA SER A 5 -8.66 6.48 61.89
C SER A 5 -9.02 5.21 61.11
N ILE A 6 -10.30 5.09 60.74
CA ILE A 6 -10.84 4.04 59.86
C ILE A 6 -10.60 4.47 58.41
N LEU A 7 -9.82 3.69 57.67
CA LEU A 7 -9.60 3.88 56.24
C LEU A 7 -10.69 3.11 55.48
N LEU A 8 -11.67 3.82 54.91
CA LEU A 8 -12.61 3.25 53.94
C LEU A 8 -11.90 3.15 52.59
N VAL A 9 -11.63 1.92 52.14
CA VAL A 9 -11.20 1.66 50.76
C VAL A 9 -12.45 1.52 49.91
N LEU A 10 -12.74 2.53 49.08
CA LEU A 10 -13.69 2.40 47.98
C LEU A 10 -13.07 1.47 46.93
N VAL A 11 -13.62 0.27 46.78
CA VAL A 11 -13.36 -0.59 45.63
C VAL A 11 -14.30 -0.15 44.52
N SER A 12 -13.81 0.66 43.58
CA SER A 12 -14.48 0.91 42.32
C SER A 12 -14.35 -0.34 41.44
N VAL A 13 -15.45 -1.08 41.30
CA VAL A 13 -15.55 -2.14 40.30
C VAL A 13 -15.68 -1.45 38.93
N ILE A 14 -14.55 -1.24 38.27
CA ILE A 14 -14.54 -0.96 36.83
C ILE A 14 -14.81 -2.30 36.16
N ALA A 15 -16.02 -2.48 35.66
CA ALA A 15 -16.32 -3.56 34.73
C ALA A 15 -15.53 -3.30 33.44
N LEU A 16 -14.32 -3.85 33.36
CA LEU A 16 -13.63 -4.05 32.09
C LEU A 16 -14.52 -4.98 31.27
N LYS A 17 -15.32 -4.43 30.36
CA LYS A 17 -15.87 -5.20 29.25
C LYS A 17 -14.67 -5.80 28.54
N THR A 18 -14.49 -7.10 28.69
CA THR A 18 -13.66 -7.88 27.77
C THR A 18 -14.28 -7.69 26.40
N VAL A 19 -13.70 -6.79 25.61
CA VAL A 19 -14.04 -6.65 24.19
C VAL A 19 -13.56 -7.94 23.54
N SER A 20 -14.49 -8.81 23.16
CA SER A 20 -14.20 -10.02 22.41
C SER A 20 -13.41 -9.64 21.15
N SER A 21 -12.32 -10.35 20.86
CA SER A 21 -11.54 -10.16 19.63
C SER A 21 -12.36 -10.39 18.35
N GLU A 22 -13.51 -11.07 18.44
CA GLU A 22 -14.45 -11.26 17.32
C GLU A 22 -15.02 -9.95 16.79
N VAL A 23 -15.01 -8.87 17.58
CA VAL A 23 -15.59 -7.58 17.20
C VAL A 23 -14.76 -6.84 16.14
N TYR A 24 -13.45 -7.11 16.03
CA TYR A 24 -12.54 -6.41 15.10
C TYR A 24 -12.14 -7.22 13.87
N ARG A 25 -12.60 -8.47 13.75
CA ARG A 25 -12.32 -9.34 12.60
C ARG A 25 -13.43 -9.24 11.58
N LEU A 26 -13.08 -9.22 10.31
CA LEU A 26 -14.08 -9.34 9.26
C LEU A 26 -14.78 -10.71 9.37
N PRO A 27 -16.09 -10.78 9.06
CA PRO A 27 -16.76 -12.05 8.85
C PRO A 27 -16.05 -12.87 7.76
N ASP A 28 -15.96 -14.18 7.96
CA ASP A 28 -15.33 -15.15 7.04
C ASP A 28 -16.29 -15.67 5.95
N ASN A 29 -17.46 -15.05 5.82
CA ASN A 29 -18.51 -15.43 4.88
C ASN A 29 -18.29 -14.93 3.45
N ILE A 30 -17.33 -14.03 3.20
CA ILE A 30 -17.04 -13.46 1.88
C ILE A 30 -15.53 -13.41 1.64
N LYS A 31 -15.14 -13.78 0.41
CA LYS A 31 -13.75 -13.68 -0.04
C LYS A 31 -13.66 -12.86 -1.34
N PRO A 32 -12.81 -11.80 -1.39
CA PRO A 32 -12.51 -11.12 -2.64
C PRO A 32 -11.65 -11.99 -3.56
N ILE A 33 -11.96 -11.97 -4.86
CA ILE A 33 -11.18 -12.61 -5.91
C ILE A 33 -10.25 -11.57 -6.56
N ARG A 34 -10.82 -10.42 -6.90
CA ARG A 34 -10.17 -9.39 -7.71
C ARG A 34 -10.69 -8.00 -7.37
N TYR A 35 -9.79 -7.03 -7.44
CA TYR A 35 -10.07 -5.60 -7.34
C TYR A 35 -9.71 -4.89 -8.64
N TYR A 36 -10.62 -4.05 -9.12
CA TYR A 36 -10.32 -3.03 -10.12
C TYR A 36 -10.36 -1.68 -9.42
N LEU A 37 -9.20 -1.04 -9.33
CA LEU A 37 -9.03 0.21 -8.59
C LEU A 37 -8.73 1.35 -9.55
N THR A 38 -9.40 2.48 -9.39
CA THR A 38 -9.00 3.73 -10.04
C THR A 38 -8.79 4.80 -8.97
N PHE A 39 -7.68 5.52 -9.04
CA PHE A 39 -7.41 6.70 -8.19
C PHE A 39 -7.06 7.91 -9.05
N GLU A 40 -7.56 9.08 -8.67
CA GLU A 40 -7.26 10.38 -9.27
C GLU A 40 -6.85 11.38 -8.16
N PRO A 41 -5.57 11.39 -7.74
CA PRO A 41 -5.07 12.40 -6.83
C PRO A 41 -4.99 13.77 -7.52
N GLN A 42 -5.53 14.81 -6.88
CA GLN A 42 -5.53 16.18 -7.41
C GLN A 42 -4.19 16.88 -7.17
N LEU A 43 -3.13 16.36 -7.79
CA LEU A 43 -1.78 16.90 -7.63
C LEU A 43 -1.55 18.14 -8.50
N ASN A 44 -0.89 19.13 -7.90
CA ASN A 44 -0.27 20.24 -8.60
C ASN A 44 1.21 20.25 -8.23
N LEU A 45 2.08 20.24 -9.24
CA LEU A 45 3.48 19.88 -9.10
C LEU A 45 4.27 20.79 -8.15
N THR A 46 3.98 22.09 -8.18
CA THR A 46 4.73 23.10 -7.43
C THR A 46 3.93 23.77 -6.32
N GLU A 47 2.62 23.49 -6.22
CA GLU A 47 1.79 24.08 -5.19
C GLU A 47 1.84 23.27 -3.90
N THR A 48 2.01 23.97 -2.79
CA THR A 48 1.88 23.40 -1.46
C THR A 48 0.49 23.67 -0.93
N SER A 49 -0.22 22.62 -0.55
CA SER A 49 -1.54 22.71 0.07
C SER A 49 -1.65 21.77 1.26
N ASP A 50 -2.43 22.16 2.26
CA ASP A 50 -2.82 21.30 3.38
C ASP A 50 -3.95 20.33 3.01
N TYR A 51 -4.69 20.61 1.94
CA TYR A 51 -5.76 19.80 1.41
C TYR A 51 -5.51 19.47 -0.07
N ILE A 52 -5.28 18.18 -0.34
CA ILE A 52 -5.03 17.61 -1.66
C ILE A 52 -5.91 16.36 -1.78
N PRO A 53 -7.16 16.51 -2.26
CA PRO A 53 -8.08 15.39 -2.32
C PRO A 53 -7.66 14.39 -3.39
N TYR A 54 -8.11 13.15 -3.23
CA TYR A 54 -8.16 12.17 -4.29
C TYR A 54 -9.55 11.58 -4.36
N TYR A 55 -9.94 11.21 -5.58
CA TYR A 55 -11.17 10.49 -5.86
C TYR A 55 -10.82 9.10 -6.34
N GLY A 56 -11.70 8.14 -6.12
CA GLY A 56 -11.48 6.81 -6.64
C GLY A 56 -12.76 5.99 -6.78
N SER A 57 -12.57 4.86 -7.44
CA SER A 57 -13.59 3.82 -7.59
C SER A 57 -12.97 2.45 -7.34
N VAL A 58 -13.78 1.54 -6.81
CA VAL A 58 -13.42 0.14 -6.61
C VAL A 58 -14.53 -0.75 -7.13
N THR A 59 -14.15 -1.73 -7.95
CA THR A 59 -14.99 -2.88 -8.28
C THR A 59 -14.36 -4.11 -7.66
N MET A 60 -15.10 -4.83 -6.82
CA MET A 60 -14.68 -6.06 -6.16
C MET A 60 -15.46 -7.24 -6.73
N GLU A 61 -14.75 -8.23 -7.25
CA GLU A 61 -15.33 -9.55 -7.52
C GLU A 61 -15.28 -10.37 -6.23
N LEU A 62 -16.43 -10.82 -5.75
CA LEU A 62 -16.60 -11.47 -4.45
C LEU A 62 -17.14 -12.89 -4.62
N THR A 63 -16.57 -13.85 -3.90
CA THR A 63 -17.14 -15.18 -3.70
C THR A 63 -17.80 -15.25 -2.32
N ILE A 64 -19.04 -15.73 -2.28
CA ILE A 64 -19.76 -15.95 -1.03
C ILE A 64 -19.43 -17.34 -0.50
N LEU A 65 -18.90 -17.41 0.72
CA LEU A 65 -18.54 -18.66 1.40
C LEU A 65 -19.67 -19.19 2.27
N GLU A 66 -20.52 -18.30 2.77
CA GLU A 66 -21.73 -18.60 3.54
C GLU A 66 -22.87 -17.66 3.16
N ASN A 67 -24.11 -18.18 3.13
CA ASN A 67 -25.29 -17.38 2.83
C ASN A 67 -25.33 -16.14 3.73
N THR A 68 -25.49 -14.95 3.15
CA THR A 68 -25.42 -13.69 3.89
C THR A 68 -26.26 -12.61 3.25
N ARG A 69 -26.72 -11.66 4.05
CA ARG A 69 -27.37 -10.42 3.57
C ARG A 69 -26.45 -9.21 3.69
N ASN A 70 -25.26 -9.39 4.24
CA ASN A 70 -24.33 -8.32 4.56
C ASN A 70 -23.01 -8.53 3.83
N ILE A 71 -22.57 -7.49 3.13
CA ILE A 71 -21.18 -7.38 2.65
C ILE A 71 -20.47 -6.41 3.58
N THR A 72 -19.58 -6.93 4.43
CA THR A 72 -18.81 -6.13 5.40
C THR A 72 -17.34 -6.09 4.99
N PHE A 73 -16.76 -4.90 4.92
CA PHE A 73 -15.36 -4.65 4.56
C PHE A 73 -14.79 -3.50 5.39
N ASN A 74 -13.47 -3.28 5.34
CA ASN A 74 -12.82 -2.21 6.08
C ASN A 74 -12.89 -0.86 5.38
N LYS A 75 -13.03 0.20 6.19
CA LYS A 75 -13.03 1.61 5.79
C LYS A 75 -12.56 2.46 6.97
N LYS A 76 -11.62 3.37 6.71
CA LYS A 76 -11.09 4.32 7.70
C LYS A 76 -10.95 5.70 7.07
N LEU A 77 -11.55 6.75 7.67
CA LEU A 77 -11.43 8.17 7.28
C LEU A 77 -11.82 8.57 5.83
N LEU A 78 -12.04 7.59 4.96
CA LEU A 78 -12.54 7.72 3.60
C LEU A 78 -14.04 8.04 3.61
N GLU A 79 -14.53 8.81 2.66
CA GLU A 79 -15.96 9.01 2.41
C GLU A 79 -16.41 8.17 1.19
N ILE A 80 -17.60 7.57 1.30
CA ILE A 80 -18.22 6.80 0.21
C ILE A 80 -19.53 7.49 -0.17
N ASP A 81 -19.70 7.79 -1.45
CA ASP A 81 -20.99 8.20 -1.99
C ASP A 81 -21.88 6.96 -2.10
N GLU A 82 -22.84 6.83 -1.17
CA GLU A 82 -23.72 5.65 -1.08
C GLU A 82 -24.57 5.46 -2.34
N SER A 83 -24.86 6.54 -3.08
CA SER A 83 -25.58 6.47 -4.34
C SER A 83 -24.77 5.83 -5.47
N SER A 84 -23.46 5.73 -5.28
CA SER A 84 -22.52 5.10 -6.22
C SER A 84 -22.36 3.59 -6.02
N ILE A 85 -22.94 3.05 -4.94
CA ILE A 85 -22.85 1.63 -4.57
C ILE A 85 -23.80 0.81 -5.43
N LYS A 86 -23.26 -0.22 -6.08
CA LYS A 86 -24.06 -1.23 -6.80
C LYS A 86 -23.57 -2.62 -6.45
N VAL A 87 -24.51 -3.56 -6.38
CA VAL A 87 -24.20 -4.98 -6.25
C VAL A 87 -24.83 -5.72 -7.40
N LEU A 88 -24.01 -6.41 -8.20
CA LEU A 88 -24.46 -7.17 -9.37
C LEU A 88 -24.27 -8.66 -9.11
N ASN A 89 -25.18 -9.49 -9.62
CA ASN A 89 -24.96 -10.93 -9.67
C ASN A 89 -24.14 -11.34 -10.92
N LYS A 90 -23.83 -12.64 -11.05
CA LYS A 90 -23.05 -13.18 -12.19
C LYS A 90 -23.62 -12.92 -13.60
N VAL A 91 -24.91 -12.60 -13.73
CA VAL A 91 -25.54 -12.28 -15.02
C VAL A 91 -25.64 -10.76 -15.26
N GLY A 92 -25.03 -9.95 -14.40
CA GLY A 92 -25.04 -8.49 -14.49
C GLY A 92 -26.35 -7.84 -14.03
N LYS A 93 -27.25 -8.59 -13.37
CA LYS A 93 -28.46 -8.02 -12.77
C LYS A 93 -28.10 -7.32 -11.46
N GLU A 94 -28.49 -6.06 -11.36
CA GLU A 94 -28.39 -5.27 -10.14
C GLU A 94 -29.34 -5.80 -9.05
N LEU A 95 -28.80 -5.94 -7.84
CA LEU A 95 -29.48 -6.38 -6.64
C LEU A 95 -29.74 -5.16 -5.75
N LYS A 96 -30.85 -5.19 -5.02
CA LYS A 96 -31.26 -4.06 -4.20
C LYS A 96 -30.47 -4.00 -2.90
N VAL A 97 -29.76 -2.89 -2.71
CA VAL A 97 -29.19 -2.46 -1.42
C VAL A 97 -30.29 -1.77 -0.62
N ILE A 98 -30.51 -2.20 0.62
CA ILE A 98 -31.57 -1.64 1.48
C ILE A 98 -31.05 -0.65 2.51
N ALA A 99 -29.79 -0.81 2.93
CA ALA A 99 -29.16 0.06 3.89
C ALA A 99 -27.63 -0.08 3.82
N THR A 100 -26.95 0.92 4.34
CA THR A 100 -25.51 0.96 4.57
C THR A 100 -25.25 1.43 5.99
N SER A 101 -24.13 1.02 6.56
CA SER A 101 -23.73 1.47 7.90
C SER A 101 -22.21 1.47 8.04
N SER A 102 -21.68 2.48 8.74
CA SER A 102 -20.26 2.59 9.06
C SER A 102 -20.06 2.46 10.57
N ASN A 103 -19.10 1.63 10.99
CA ASN A 103 -18.62 1.55 12.36
C ASN A 103 -17.19 2.10 12.41
N ALA A 104 -17.02 3.29 12.97
CA ALA A 104 -15.71 3.95 13.05
C ALA A 104 -14.77 3.33 14.10
N VAL A 105 -15.30 2.60 15.08
CA VAL A 105 -14.49 1.92 16.12
C VAL A 105 -13.86 0.66 15.55
N GLU A 106 -14.64 -0.12 14.80
CA GLU A 106 -14.20 -1.36 14.16
C GLU A 106 -13.54 -1.11 12.79
N GLU A 107 -13.62 0.13 12.30
CA GLU A 107 -13.19 0.53 10.95
C GLU A 107 -13.83 -0.35 9.85
N MET A 108 -15.13 -0.63 10.02
CA MET A 108 -15.91 -1.46 9.11
C MET A 108 -17.05 -0.69 8.47
N TYR A 109 -17.40 -1.09 7.26
CA TYR A 109 -18.56 -0.61 6.51
C TYR A 109 -19.34 -1.82 6.01
N THR A 110 -20.66 -1.77 6.18
CA THR A 110 -21.56 -2.87 5.81
C THR A 110 -22.59 -2.38 4.79
N VAL A 111 -22.72 -3.13 3.70
CA VAL A 111 -23.77 -2.99 2.70
C VAL A 111 -24.79 -4.11 2.94
N GLN A 112 -26.03 -3.72 3.26
CA GLN A 112 -27.12 -4.66 3.55
C GLN A 112 -28.01 -4.86 2.31
N MET A 113 -28.27 -6.12 1.97
CA MET A 113 -28.99 -6.55 0.78
C MET A 113 -30.45 -6.91 1.08
N GLU A 114 -31.38 -6.64 0.15
CA GLU A 114 -32.78 -7.09 0.24
C GLU A 114 -32.92 -8.60 0.09
N ASP A 115 -32.09 -9.20 -0.75
CA ASP A 115 -32.05 -10.64 -1.02
C ASP A 115 -30.81 -11.26 -0.39
N GLU A 116 -30.88 -12.55 -0.07
CA GLU A 116 -29.74 -13.29 0.43
C GLU A 116 -28.73 -13.56 -0.70
N LEU A 117 -27.47 -13.25 -0.45
CA LEU A 117 -26.34 -13.64 -1.27
C LEU A 117 -26.04 -15.11 -0.99
N ILE A 118 -25.99 -15.92 -2.05
CA ILE A 118 -26.00 -17.38 -1.95
C ILE A 118 -24.57 -17.91 -1.92
N LYS A 119 -24.31 -18.86 -1.01
CA LYS A 119 -23.05 -19.59 -0.90
C LYS A 119 -22.62 -20.19 -2.24
N ASN A 120 -21.32 -20.12 -2.50
CA ASN A 120 -20.63 -20.56 -3.72
C ASN A 120 -20.99 -19.77 -4.99
N GLU A 121 -21.75 -18.68 -4.89
CA GLU A 121 -22.00 -17.76 -6.00
C GLU A 121 -21.05 -16.56 -5.95
N THR A 122 -20.86 -15.94 -7.12
CA THR A 122 -20.05 -14.73 -7.27
C THR A 122 -20.90 -13.50 -7.49
N TYR A 123 -20.49 -12.40 -6.86
CA TYR A 123 -21.14 -11.10 -6.97
C TYR A 123 -20.09 -10.02 -7.23
N ILE A 124 -20.52 -8.91 -7.82
CA ILE A 124 -19.69 -7.74 -8.08
C ILE A 124 -20.18 -6.62 -7.19
N LEU A 125 -19.33 -6.10 -6.31
CA LEU A 125 -19.58 -4.87 -5.56
C LEU A 125 -18.86 -3.72 -6.27
N GLU A 126 -19.60 -2.74 -6.75
CA GLU A 126 -19.06 -1.49 -7.29
C GLU A 126 -19.27 -0.37 -6.29
N ILE A 127 -18.22 0.40 -6.03
CA ILE A 127 -18.27 1.68 -5.33
C ILE A 127 -17.63 2.68 -6.28
N ASN A 128 -18.46 3.38 -7.03
CA ASN A 128 -17.99 4.20 -8.16
C ASN A 128 -17.46 5.58 -7.74
N ASN A 129 -17.69 5.98 -6.48
CA ASN A 129 -17.22 7.25 -5.96
C ASN A 129 -16.91 7.14 -4.45
N PHE A 130 -15.63 7.03 -4.13
CA PHE A 130 -15.10 7.32 -2.82
C PHE A 130 -14.08 8.46 -2.92
N HIS A 131 -13.87 9.18 -1.82
CA HIS A 131 -12.85 10.22 -1.77
C HIS A 131 -12.28 10.39 -0.37
N ASN A 132 -11.03 10.85 -0.32
CA ASN A 132 -10.37 11.24 0.92
C ASN A 132 -9.31 12.30 0.58
N ASN A 133 -8.63 12.81 1.61
CA ASN A 133 -7.48 13.68 1.46
C ASN A 133 -6.18 12.85 1.48
N LEU A 134 -5.18 13.25 0.70
CA LEU A 134 -3.84 12.68 0.86
C LEU A 134 -3.32 12.95 2.27
N SER A 135 -2.94 11.87 2.96
CA SER A 135 -2.44 11.95 4.33
C SER A 135 -1.12 12.71 4.43
N TYR A 136 -0.90 13.38 5.56
CA TYR A 136 0.37 14.01 5.92
C TYR A 136 1.24 13.11 6.82
N SER A 137 0.72 11.95 7.26
CA SER A 137 1.40 11.10 8.24
C SER A 137 2.46 10.17 7.66
N GLY A 138 2.48 9.99 6.34
CA GLY A 138 3.27 8.96 5.66
C GLY A 138 2.57 7.59 5.59
N LEU A 139 1.30 7.50 6.01
CA LEU A 139 0.49 6.28 6.02
C LEU A 139 -0.72 6.40 5.08
N GLY A 140 -1.26 5.27 4.62
CA GLY A 140 -2.37 5.23 3.68
C GLY A 140 -1.93 5.71 2.31
N PHE A 141 -2.78 6.49 1.61
CA PHE A 141 -2.37 7.25 0.44
C PHE A 141 -1.96 8.65 0.88
N PHE A 142 -0.66 8.94 0.83
CA PHE A 142 -0.05 10.11 1.44
C PHE A 142 0.64 11.01 0.42
N ARG A 143 0.85 12.27 0.81
CA ARG A 143 1.65 13.24 0.05
C ARG A 143 3.05 13.37 0.65
N ALA A 144 4.05 13.59 -0.21
CA ALA A 144 5.37 14.00 0.21
C ALA A 144 5.86 15.18 -0.64
N TYR A 145 6.69 16.02 -0.04
CA TYR A 145 7.33 17.13 -0.73
C TYR A 145 8.85 16.94 -0.73
N TYR A 146 9.48 17.33 -1.82
CA TYR A 146 10.93 17.34 -1.93
C TYR A 146 11.40 18.61 -2.63
N ARG A 147 12.69 18.94 -2.48
CA ARG A 147 13.28 20.10 -3.14
C ARG A 147 14.08 19.66 -4.35
N LEU A 148 13.89 20.38 -5.45
CA LEU A 148 14.68 20.23 -6.67
C LEU A 148 15.24 21.58 -7.09
N TYR A 149 16.55 21.65 -7.29
CA TYR A 149 17.19 22.87 -7.77
C TYR A 149 16.82 23.12 -9.23
N ASN A 150 16.15 24.25 -9.50
CA ASN A 150 15.86 24.70 -10.84
C ASN A 150 17.01 25.58 -11.35
N LYS A 151 17.70 25.09 -12.39
CA LYS A 151 18.85 25.79 -13.00
C LYS A 151 18.45 27.07 -13.75
N GLU A 152 17.23 27.15 -14.27
CA GLU A 152 16.75 28.31 -15.02
C GLU A 152 16.42 29.47 -14.07
N THR A 153 15.79 29.19 -12.94
CA THR A 153 15.43 30.20 -11.94
C THR A 153 16.54 30.42 -10.90
N GLY A 154 17.51 29.51 -10.82
CA GLY A 154 18.61 29.54 -9.86
C GLY A 154 18.18 29.26 -8.42
N LYS A 155 16.99 28.67 -8.19
CA LYS A 155 16.38 28.47 -6.87
C LYS A 155 15.88 27.04 -6.69
N ASP A 156 15.80 26.62 -5.43
CA ASP A 156 15.11 25.37 -5.08
C ASP A 156 13.60 25.53 -5.21
N GLU A 157 12.97 24.56 -5.89
CA GLU A 157 11.53 24.47 -6.02
C GLU A 157 11.02 23.28 -5.20
N SER A 158 9.90 23.50 -4.50
CA SER A 158 9.17 22.43 -3.82
C SER A 158 8.39 21.64 -4.87
N ARG A 159 8.57 20.33 -4.89
CA ARG A 159 7.92 19.38 -5.79
C ARG A 159 7.07 18.41 -4.96
N LEU A 160 5.87 18.12 -5.44
CA LEU A 160 4.90 17.25 -4.80
C LEU A 160 4.91 15.86 -5.44
N LEU A 161 4.79 14.83 -4.60
CA LEU A 161 4.44 13.48 -5.03
C LEU A 161 3.36 12.89 -4.11
N ALA A 162 2.69 11.85 -4.59
CA ALA A 162 1.82 11.00 -3.78
C ALA A 162 2.32 9.55 -3.84
N ALA A 163 2.27 8.85 -2.72
CA ALA A 163 2.70 7.47 -2.59
C ALA A 163 1.87 6.76 -1.50
N THR A 164 2.00 5.44 -1.41
CA THR A 164 1.23 4.61 -0.48
C THR A 164 2.11 3.91 0.56
N HIS A 165 1.60 3.73 1.77
CA HIS A 165 2.14 2.79 2.75
C HIS A 165 0.97 2.20 3.55
N PHE A 166 0.73 0.90 3.37
CA PHE A 166 -0.50 0.26 3.85
C PHE A 166 -0.32 -0.67 5.04
N GLU A 167 0.91 -1.07 5.37
CA GLU A 167 1.14 -1.91 6.54
C GLU A 167 0.90 -1.13 7.85
N PRO A 168 0.28 -1.75 8.87
CA PRO A 168 -0.41 -3.04 8.83
C PRO A 168 -1.82 -2.94 8.24
N THR A 169 -2.55 -1.86 8.53
CA THR A 169 -4.00 -1.77 8.28
C THR A 169 -4.39 -0.40 7.73
N GLU A 170 -3.61 0.14 6.81
CA GLU A 170 -3.80 1.47 6.24
C GLU A 170 -4.29 1.43 4.77
N ALA A 171 -4.44 0.24 4.15
CA ALA A 171 -5.10 0.12 2.84
C ALA A 171 -6.55 0.61 2.92
N ARG A 172 -7.25 0.28 4.02
CA ARG A 172 -8.61 0.77 4.34
C ARG A 172 -8.77 2.29 4.44
N ASN A 173 -7.65 3.02 4.56
CA ASN A 173 -7.60 4.49 4.55
C ASN A 173 -7.50 5.06 3.12
N ALA A 174 -7.02 4.25 2.18
CA ALA A 174 -6.91 4.59 0.78
C ALA A 174 -8.14 4.18 -0.05
N PHE A 175 -8.70 3.00 0.22
CA PHE A 175 -9.87 2.49 -0.50
C PHE A 175 -10.65 1.46 0.34
N PRO A 176 -11.95 1.24 0.06
CA PRO A 176 -12.73 0.21 0.74
C PRO A 176 -12.23 -1.20 0.35
N CYS A 177 -11.86 -2.02 1.33
CA CYS A 177 -11.26 -3.33 1.06
C CYS A 177 -11.38 -4.33 2.21
N PHE A 178 -11.09 -5.61 1.94
CA PHE A 178 -10.99 -6.63 2.98
C PHE A 178 -9.56 -6.62 3.51
N ASP A 179 -9.31 -5.81 4.53
CA ASP A 179 -7.95 -5.39 4.92
C ASP A 179 -7.36 -6.27 6.03
N GLU A 180 -7.24 -7.57 5.72
CA GLU A 180 -6.65 -8.60 6.57
C GLU A 180 -5.61 -9.41 5.75
N PRO A 181 -4.45 -9.79 6.33
CA PRO A 181 -3.31 -10.29 5.55
C PRO A 181 -3.59 -11.64 4.87
N ALA A 182 -4.42 -12.51 5.47
CA ALA A 182 -4.81 -13.78 4.85
C ALA A 182 -5.81 -13.62 3.69
N ILE A 183 -6.53 -12.49 3.61
CA ILE A 183 -7.57 -12.25 2.62
C ILE A 183 -6.92 -11.70 1.34
N LYS A 184 -6.20 -12.58 0.63
CA LYS A 184 -5.55 -12.22 -0.63
C LYS A 184 -6.53 -12.09 -1.80
N ALA A 185 -6.20 -11.19 -2.72
CA ALA A 185 -6.88 -11.02 -4.00
C ALA A 185 -5.89 -10.59 -5.09
N LYS A 186 -6.37 -10.50 -6.33
CA LYS A 186 -5.63 -9.87 -7.43
C LYS A 186 -6.03 -8.42 -7.59
N PHE A 187 -5.12 -7.57 -8.04
CA PHE A 187 -5.36 -6.14 -8.19
C PHE A 187 -5.04 -5.69 -9.62
N ILE A 188 -5.93 -4.88 -10.18
CA ILE A 188 -5.72 -4.13 -11.42
C ILE A 188 -5.86 -2.66 -11.03
N VAL A 189 -4.72 -1.97 -10.97
CA VAL A 189 -4.66 -0.57 -10.54
C VAL A 189 -4.69 0.33 -11.76
N SER A 190 -5.44 1.42 -11.67
CA SER A 190 -5.38 2.53 -12.60
C SER A 190 -5.15 3.84 -11.85
N LEU A 191 -4.25 4.67 -12.38
CA LEU A 191 -3.91 5.97 -11.82
C LEU A 191 -4.18 7.04 -12.87
N ILE A 192 -5.08 7.97 -12.55
CA ILE A 192 -5.32 9.15 -13.35
C ILE A 192 -4.39 10.25 -12.84
N ARG A 193 -3.48 10.69 -13.70
CA ARG A 193 -2.47 11.71 -13.40
C ARG A 193 -2.54 12.87 -14.39
N ARG A 194 -1.99 14.01 -13.98
CA ARG A 194 -1.78 15.15 -14.88
C ARG A 194 -0.51 14.98 -15.71
N GLU A 195 -0.45 15.70 -16.83
CA GLU A 195 0.76 15.90 -17.60
C GLU A 195 1.92 16.37 -16.70
N GLY A 196 3.14 15.92 -17.00
CA GLY A 196 4.33 16.19 -16.19
C GLY A 196 4.53 15.23 -15.00
N PHE A 197 3.51 14.45 -14.63
CA PHE A 197 3.67 13.34 -13.70
C PHE A 197 3.83 12.02 -14.43
N ASN A 198 4.50 11.08 -13.77
CA ASN A 198 4.57 9.65 -14.06
C ASN A 198 3.82 8.88 -12.97
N SER A 199 3.48 7.62 -13.25
CA SER A 199 2.87 6.74 -12.26
C SER A 199 3.54 5.37 -12.22
N VAL A 200 3.49 4.72 -11.06
CA VAL A 200 4.04 3.38 -10.82
C VAL A 200 3.14 2.61 -9.85
N SER A 201 3.07 1.29 -10.00
CA SER A 201 2.37 0.38 -9.07
C SER A 201 3.09 -0.97 -9.02
N ASN A 202 2.57 -1.96 -8.31
CA ASN A 202 3.15 -3.31 -8.14
C ASN A 202 3.46 -4.01 -9.47
N ALA A 203 2.53 -3.95 -10.42
CA ALA A 203 2.66 -4.61 -11.72
C ALA A 203 3.23 -3.68 -12.80
N ALA A 204 3.59 -4.23 -13.96
CA ALA A 204 4.05 -3.43 -15.09
C ALA A 204 2.91 -2.58 -15.68
N LEU A 205 3.24 -1.40 -16.20
CA LEU A 205 2.29 -0.55 -16.93
C LEU A 205 1.81 -1.30 -18.18
N GLU A 206 0.50 -1.41 -18.35
CA GLU A 206 -0.13 -2.09 -19.48
C GLU A 206 -0.52 -1.09 -20.58
N SER A 207 -1.15 0.01 -20.19
CA SER A 207 -1.58 1.03 -21.13
C SER A 207 -1.66 2.42 -20.50
N THR A 208 -1.51 3.45 -21.32
CA THR A 208 -1.80 4.84 -20.98
C THR A 208 -2.83 5.37 -21.95
N LYS A 209 -3.97 5.84 -21.42
CA LYS A 209 -5.04 6.47 -22.20
C LYS A 209 -5.07 7.97 -21.93
N ASP A 210 -4.98 8.77 -22.99
CA ASP A 210 -5.24 10.21 -22.93
C ASP A 210 -6.75 10.45 -22.70
N LEU A 211 -7.09 11.18 -21.64
CA LEU A 211 -8.47 11.54 -21.28
C LEU A 211 -8.83 12.96 -21.73
N GLY A 212 -7.89 13.68 -22.36
CA GLY A 212 -7.98 15.10 -22.64
C GLY A 212 -7.71 15.97 -21.41
N ASP A 213 -7.59 17.28 -21.66
CA ASP A 213 -7.43 18.31 -20.62
C ASP A 213 -6.19 18.09 -19.72
N GLY A 214 -5.11 17.55 -20.33
CA GLY A 214 -3.85 17.24 -19.67
C GLY A 214 -3.93 16.08 -18.67
N ARG A 215 -4.95 15.21 -18.76
CA ARG A 215 -5.10 14.02 -17.90
C ARG A 215 -4.83 12.72 -18.66
N PHE A 216 -4.12 11.81 -18.00
CA PHE A 216 -3.79 10.49 -18.53
C PHE A 216 -4.20 9.41 -17.52
N LYS A 217 -4.87 8.36 -17.98
CA LYS A 217 -5.15 7.16 -17.20
C LYS A 217 -4.12 6.08 -17.53
N ASP A 218 -3.23 5.82 -16.59
CA ASP A 218 -2.33 4.68 -16.64
C ASP A 218 -3.04 3.48 -16.02
N THR A 219 -3.06 2.35 -16.71
CA THR A 219 -3.60 1.07 -16.22
C THR A 219 -2.46 0.05 -16.17
N PHE A 220 -2.32 -0.60 -15.01
CA PHE A 220 -1.29 -1.61 -14.75
C PHE A 220 -1.86 -3.01 -14.94
N LYS A 221 -0.98 -3.97 -15.29
CA LYS A 221 -1.35 -5.39 -15.41
C LYS A 221 -1.91 -5.95 -14.09
N GLU A 222 -2.63 -7.06 -14.19
CA GLU A 222 -3.10 -7.82 -13.02
C GLU A 222 -1.92 -8.31 -12.17
N THR A 223 -1.99 -8.12 -10.85
CA THR A 223 -1.01 -8.65 -9.91
C THR A 223 -1.17 -10.16 -9.69
N PRO A 224 -0.14 -10.85 -9.15
CA PRO A 224 -0.36 -12.12 -8.46
C PRO A 224 -1.36 -12.00 -7.31
N LEU A 225 -1.77 -13.14 -6.77
CA LEU A 225 -2.60 -13.21 -5.57
C LEU A 225 -1.79 -12.66 -4.37
N MET A 226 -2.17 -11.50 -3.84
CA MET A 226 -1.41 -10.77 -2.82
C MET A 226 -2.33 -10.15 -1.75
N SER A 227 -1.74 -9.74 -0.64
CA SER A 227 -2.45 -9.12 0.49
C SER A 227 -2.54 -7.60 0.31
N THR A 228 -3.61 -6.98 0.83
CA THR A 228 -3.87 -5.54 0.70
C THR A 228 -2.70 -4.67 1.17
N TYR A 229 -2.03 -5.03 2.27
CA TYR A 229 -0.93 -4.25 2.84
C TYR A 229 0.31 -4.15 1.93
N THR A 230 0.47 -5.11 1.00
CA THR A 230 1.58 -5.13 0.03
C THR A 230 1.26 -4.40 -1.27
N LEU A 231 0.02 -3.93 -1.45
CA LEU A 231 -0.35 -3.08 -2.57
C LEU A 231 0.38 -1.74 -2.46
N ALA A 232 0.90 -1.23 -3.57
CA ALA A 232 1.55 0.06 -3.64
C ALA A 232 1.35 0.76 -4.97
N PHE A 233 1.33 2.09 -4.90
CA PHE A 233 1.40 2.95 -6.07
C PHE A 233 1.91 4.34 -5.71
N ALA A 234 2.44 5.04 -6.71
CA ALA A 234 2.86 6.42 -6.57
C ALA A 234 2.63 7.23 -7.86
N VAL A 235 2.44 8.53 -7.69
CA VAL A 235 2.36 9.53 -8.76
C VAL A 235 3.35 10.65 -8.43
N SER A 236 4.33 10.86 -9.31
CA SER A 236 5.45 11.80 -9.09
C SER A 236 6.05 12.28 -10.41
N ASP A 237 6.83 13.35 -10.40
CA ASP A 237 7.68 13.76 -11.52
C ASP A 237 9.08 13.11 -11.46
N TYR A 238 9.21 11.97 -10.76
CA TYR A 238 10.49 11.27 -10.66
C TYR A 238 10.95 10.74 -12.01
N GLU A 239 12.28 10.75 -12.17
CA GLU A 239 12.98 10.05 -13.24
C GLU A 239 13.32 8.63 -12.74
N SER A 240 13.77 7.77 -13.64
CA SER A 240 14.14 6.40 -13.28
C SER A 240 15.37 5.90 -14.02
N LYS A 241 16.10 4.97 -13.38
CA LYS A 241 17.21 4.22 -13.97
C LYS A 241 16.94 2.73 -13.82
N SER A 242 17.15 1.97 -14.88
CA SER A 242 16.85 0.54 -14.93
C SER A 242 18.10 -0.29 -15.20
N LEU A 243 18.15 -1.49 -14.63
CA LEU A 243 19.15 -2.51 -14.92
C LEU A 243 18.51 -3.90 -14.81
N GLY A 244 18.40 -4.60 -15.94
CA GLY A 244 17.66 -5.86 -16.02
C GLY A 244 16.18 -5.67 -15.66
N ARG A 245 15.68 -6.45 -14.69
CA ARG A 245 14.30 -6.36 -14.18
C ARG A 245 14.11 -5.33 -13.06
N PHE A 246 15.18 -4.66 -12.65
CA PHE A 246 15.16 -3.65 -11.59
C PHE A 246 15.07 -2.24 -12.16
N ARG A 247 14.33 -1.38 -11.47
CA ARG A 247 14.28 0.05 -11.75
C ARG A 247 14.19 0.85 -10.46
N ILE A 248 15.02 1.89 -10.35
CA ILE A 248 14.96 2.82 -9.22
C ILE A 248 14.31 4.12 -9.68
N LEU A 249 13.30 4.58 -8.94
CA LEU A 249 12.61 5.85 -9.14
C LEU A 249 13.05 6.84 -8.06
N ALA A 250 13.56 8.00 -8.49
CA ALA A 250 14.05 9.02 -7.58
C ALA A 250 13.96 10.41 -8.21
N LYS A 251 14.16 11.45 -7.40
CA LYS A 251 14.32 12.83 -7.87
C LYS A 251 15.40 12.90 -8.96
N SER A 252 15.17 13.73 -9.97
CA SER A 252 16.04 13.77 -11.16
C SER A 252 17.51 14.08 -10.87
N SER A 253 17.82 14.84 -9.81
CA SER A 253 19.20 15.10 -9.39
C SER A 253 19.94 13.83 -8.96
N ALA A 254 19.28 12.93 -8.23
CA ALA A 254 19.88 11.66 -7.80
C ALA A 254 20.20 10.74 -8.98
N ILE A 255 19.29 10.70 -9.97
CA ILE A 255 19.51 9.94 -11.22
C ILE A 255 20.72 10.51 -11.98
N LYS A 256 20.79 11.83 -12.16
CA LYS A 256 21.86 12.52 -12.88
C LYS A 256 23.23 12.39 -12.19
N ASN A 257 23.24 12.29 -10.87
CA ASN A 257 24.45 12.08 -10.08
C ASN A 257 24.87 10.60 -9.97
N ASN A 258 24.14 9.67 -10.60
CA ASN A 258 24.36 8.23 -10.50
C ASN A 258 24.27 7.69 -9.06
N GLU A 259 23.41 8.29 -8.23
CA GLU A 259 23.20 7.86 -6.84
C GLU A 259 22.39 6.55 -6.75
N THR A 260 21.85 6.07 -7.86
CA THR A 260 21.04 4.83 -7.93
C THR A 260 21.84 3.59 -8.33
N ASP A 261 23.08 3.78 -8.80
CA ASP A 261 23.85 2.71 -9.45
C ASP A 261 24.21 1.59 -8.50
N PHE A 262 24.59 1.95 -7.27
CA PHE A 262 24.94 0.98 -6.24
C PHE A 262 23.75 0.09 -5.89
N ALA A 263 22.59 0.70 -5.64
CA ALA A 263 21.38 -0.04 -5.29
C ALA A 263 20.91 -0.96 -6.44
N LEU A 264 21.03 -0.53 -7.71
CA LEU A 264 20.72 -1.39 -8.87
C LEU A 264 21.64 -2.63 -8.93
N ASP A 265 22.95 -2.45 -8.77
CA ASP A 265 23.93 -3.54 -8.78
C ASP A 265 23.69 -4.52 -7.61
N THR A 266 23.51 -3.98 -6.39
CA THR A 266 23.19 -4.77 -5.20
C THR A 266 21.92 -5.59 -5.41
N SER A 267 20.86 -4.99 -5.92
CA SER A 267 19.57 -5.67 -6.09
C SER A 267 19.67 -6.91 -6.99
N ILE A 268 20.47 -6.85 -8.05
CA ILE A 268 20.67 -7.97 -8.98
C ILE A 268 21.42 -9.11 -8.31
N LYS A 269 22.49 -8.77 -7.56
CA LYS A 269 23.29 -9.76 -6.83
C LYS A 269 22.47 -10.44 -5.74
N THR A 270 21.76 -9.65 -4.93
CA THR A 270 20.87 -10.14 -3.87
C THR A 270 19.78 -11.05 -4.45
N LEU A 271 19.12 -10.65 -5.53
CA LEU A 271 18.06 -11.46 -6.14
C LEU A 271 18.59 -12.82 -6.59
N LYS A 272 19.74 -12.82 -7.27
CA LYS A 272 20.38 -14.04 -7.72
C LYS A 272 20.71 -14.96 -6.53
N ALA A 273 21.29 -14.41 -5.46
CA ALA A 273 21.59 -15.18 -4.25
C ALA A 273 20.33 -15.77 -3.60
N LEU A 274 19.22 -15.03 -3.56
CA LEU A 274 17.93 -15.52 -3.05
C LEU A 274 17.34 -16.63 -3.92
N GLU A 275 17.35 -16.48 -5.25
CA GLU A 275 16.87 -17.52 -6.17
C GLU A 275 17.69 -18.81 -6.04
N GLU A 276 19.02 -18.69 -5.95
CA GLU A 276 19.94 -19.83 -5.76
C GLU A 276 19.75 -20.51 -4.40
N TYR A 277 19.58 -19.73 -3.32
CA TYR A 277 19.41 -20.27 -1.97
C TYR A 277 18.05 -20.97 -1.80
N THR A 278 16.97 -20.31 -2.22
CA THR A 278 15.60 -20.81 -2.00
C THR A 278 15.22 -21.89 -3.00
N GLY A 279 15.89 -21.96 -4.16
CA GLY A 279 15.52 -22.84 -5.27
C GLY A 279 14.20 -22.44 -5.94
N VAL A 280 13.66 -21.26 -5.63
CA VAL A 280 12.39 -20.73 -6.14
C VAL A 280 12.68 -19.44 -6.87
N ASN A 281 12.34 -19.36 -8.16
CA ASN A 281 12.53 -18.15 -8.95
C ASN A 281 11.62 -17.02 -8.48
N PHE A 282 12.07 -15.78 -8.69
CA PHE A 282 11.25 -14.60 -8.49
C PHE A 282 10.07 -14.58 -9.48
N VAL A 283 8.85 -14.49 -8.95
CA VAL A 283 7.62 -14.78 -9.70
C VAL A 283 6.98 -13.57 -10.38
N ILE A 284 7.50 -12.36 -10.19
CA ILE A 284 6.96 -11.14 -10.79
C ILE A 284 7.89 -10.57 -11.87
N ASP A 285 7.28 -9.94 -12.88
CA ASP A 285 7.98 -9.50 -14.11
C ASP A 285 9.03 -8.41 -13.88
N LYS A 286 8.86 -7.60 -12.83
CA LYS A 286 9.69 -6.44 -12.53
C LYS A 286 9.78 -6.17 -11.04
N MET A 287 10.83 -5.46 -10.63
CA MET A 287 10.99 -4.95 -9.27
C MET A 287 11.41 -3.49 -9.31
N ASP A 288 10.45 -2.62 -9.00
CA ASP A 288 10.70 -1.19 -8.84
C ASP A 288 11.12 -0.89 -7.39
N GLN A 289 11.94 0.15 -7.21
CA GLN A 289 12.34 0.66 -5.91
C GLN A 289 12.21 2.18 -5.89
N LEU A 290 11.40 2.71 -4.98
CA LEU A 290 11.02 4.12 -4.92
C LEU A 290 11.67 4.81 -3.72
N ALA A 291 12.45 5.86 -3.97
CA ALA A 291 13.07 6.68 -2.93
C ALA A 291 12.16 7.83 -2.48
N ILE A 292 11.56 7.75 -1.29
CA ILE A 292 10.71 8.79 -0.70
C ILE A 292 11.54 9.66 0.26
N PRO A 293 11.35 10.99 0.31
CA PRO A 293 12.08 11.82 1.25
C PRO A 293 11.87 11.38 2.70
N ASP A 294 12.95 11.20 3.46
CA ASP A 294 12.94 10.56 4.79
C ASP A 294 11.95 11.21 5.77
N ARG A 295 11.71 12.52 5.63
CA ARG A 295 10.73 13.26 6.44
C ARG A 295 9.31 12.69 6.36
N TYR A 296 8.93 12.13 5.22
CA TYR A 296 7.58 11.64 4.94
C TYR A 296 7.48 10.12 5.03
N PHE A 297 8.61 9.42 5.05
CA PHE A 297 8.67 7.97 5.19
C PHE A 297 9.48 7.61 6.44
N LYS A 298 8.77 7.43 7.55
CA LYS A 298 9.38 7.25 8.88
C LYS A 298 9.95 5.84 9.11
N TYR A 299 9.70 4.93 8.16
CA TYR A 299 10.23 3.58 8.13
C TYR A 299 11.50 3.54 7.30
N VAL A 300 12.30 2.49 7.46
CA VAL A 300 13.49 2.29 6.64
C VAL A 300 13.08 2.00 5.20
N ALA A 301 12.23 0.99 5.05
CA ALA A 301 11.72 0.50 3.79
C ALA A 301 10.36 -0.20 4.00
N MET A 302 9.73 -0.62 2.90
CA MET A 302 8.52 -1.42 2.85
C MET A 302 8.57 -2.31 1.60
N GLU A 303 8.24 -3.58 1.75
CA GLU A 303 8.53 -4.64 0.79
C GLU A 303 7.52 -4.77 -0.36
N ASN A 304 6.69 -3.75 -0.59
CA ASN A 304 5.47 -3.86 -1.41
C ASN A 304 5.77 -4.61 -2.73
N TRP A 305 4.98 -5.63 -3.03
CA TRP A 305 5.38 -6.67 -3.98
C TRP A 305 5.56 -6.10 -5.40
N GLY A 306 6.80 -5.98 -5.87
CA GLY A 306 7.13 -5.36 -7.15
C GLY A 306 7.37 -3.85 -7.15
N LEU A 307 7.18 -3.16 -6.02
CA LEU A 307 7.46 -1.73 -5.83
C LEU A 307 7.92 -1.47 -4.40
N ALA A 308 9.13 -1.87 -4.03
CA ALA A 308 9.64 -1.59 -2.69
C ALA A 308 9.82 -0.07 -2.49
N ILE A 309 9.47 0.44 -1.32
CA ILE A 309 9.54 1.87 -1.00
C ILE A 309 10.59 2.07 0.09
N TYR A 310 11.46 3.06 -0.06
CA TYR A 310 12.55 3.34 0.85
C TYR A 310 12.56 4.81 1.26
N GLY A 311 13.06 5.11 2.45
CA GLY A 311 13.61 6.43 2.73
C GLY A 311 14.78 6.73 1.79
N GLU A 312 14.85 7.92 1.20
CA GLU A 312 15.84 8.24 0.17
C GLU A 312 17.28 8.03 0.69
N SER A 313 17.53 8.30 1.96
CA SER A 313 18.82 8.10 2.61
C SER A 313 19.20 6.62 2.78
N HIS A 314 18.29 5.68 2.58
CA HIS A 314 18.51 4.23 2.71
C HIS A 314 18.73 3.54 1.35
N LEU A 315 18.34 4.18 0.25
CA LEU A 315 18.46 3.63 -1.10
C LEU A 315 19.54 4.32 -1.95
N LEU A 316 19.66 5.64 -1.85
CA LEU A 316 20.52 6.44 -2.73
C LEU A 316 21.93 6.56 -2.16
N ARG A 317 22.96 6.37 -3.02
CA ARG A 317 24.37 6.43 -2.62
C ARG A 317 25.24 7.32 -3.49
N SER A 318 25.78 8.37 -2.90
CA SER A 318 26.78 9.26 -3.49
C SER A 318 28.20 8.75 -3.24
N LYS A 319 28.98 8.63 -4.32
CA LYS A 319 30.42 8.29 -4.23
C LYS A 319 31.27 9.40 -3.60
N THR A 320 30.72 10.62 -3.49
CA THR A 320 31.44 11.79 -3.00
C THR A 320 31.19 12.03 -1.51
N TYR A 321 29.99 11.73 -1.03
CA TYR A 321 29.53 12.15 0.30
C TYR A 321 29.34 10.99 1.28
N ASP A 322 29.04 9.78 0.79
CA ASP A 322 28.67 8.67 1.65
C ASP A 322 29.88 7.81 2.07
N ALA A 323 29.87 7.34 3.30
CA ALA A 323 30.91 6.49 3.88
C ALA A 323 30.62 5.01 3.65
N ALA A 324 31.61 4.15 3.89
CA ALA A 324 31.47 2.70 3.71
C ALA A 324 30.29 2.10 4.52
N ASP A 325 30.01 2.63 5.71
CA ASP A 325 28.86 2.20 6.55
C ASP A 325 27.51 2.44 5.83
N ASP A 326 27.39 3.52 5.06
CA ASP A 326 26.15 3.84 4.33
C ASP A 326 25.88 2.84 3.21
N TYR A 327 26.94 2.41 2.49
CA TYR A 327 26.86 1.37 1.47
C TYR A 327 26.50 0.01 2.08
N GLN A 328 27.09 -0.32 3.23
CA GLN A 328 26.75 -1.54 3.96
C GLN A 328 25.28 -1.54 4.39
N ARG A 329 24.79 -0.44 4.97
CA ARG A 329 23.38 -0.31 5.36
C ARG A 329 22.42 -0.45 4.19
N THR A 330 22.70 0.21 3.06
CA THR A 330 21.88 0.03 1.84
C THR A 330 21.87 -1.41 1.36
N THR A 331 23.01 -2.10 1.44
CA THR A 331 23.10 -3.52 1.08
C THR A 331 22.20 -4.37 1.96
N VAL A 332 22.24 -4.15 3.27
CA VAL A 332 21.40 -4.83 4.25
C VAL A 332 19.92 -4.56 3.98
N TYR A 333 19.52 -3.29 3.80
CA TYR A 333 18.11 -2.96 3.60
C TYR A 333 17.55 -3.49 2.29
N ILE A 334 18.26 -3.35 1.17
CA ILE A 334 17.85 -3.97 -0.10
C ILE A 334 17.71 -5.49 0.07
N SER A 335 18.63 -6.11 0.80
CA SER A 335 18.61 -7.56 1.04
C SER A 335 17.45 -8.00 1.92
N HIS A 336 17.07 -7.19 2.91
CA HIS A 336 15.88 -7.38 3.74
C HIS A 336 14.61 -7.36 2.89
N GLU A 337 14.39 -6.27 2.14
CA GLU A 337 13.20 -6.08 1.31
C GLU A 337 13.07 -7.13 0.20
N LEU A 338 14.20 -7.56 -0.38
CA LEU A 338 14.18 -8.64 -1.37
C LEU A 338 13.92 -10.01 -0.74
N GLY A 339 14.33 -10.25 0.52
CA GLY A 339 13.96 -11.45 1.27
C GLY A 339 12.45 -11.58 1.45
N HIS A 340 11.76 -10.46 1.70
CA HIS A 340 10.31 -10.45 1.86
C HIS A 340 9.53 -10.86 0.60
N GLN A 341 10.15 -10.80 -0.58
CA GLN A 341 9.49 -11.21 -1.82
C GLN A 341 9.12 -12.70 -1.82
N TRP A 342 9.82 -13.52 -1.02
CA TRP A 342 9.45 -14.89 -0.68
C TRP A 342 8.69 -14.96 0.66
N PHE A 343 9.24 -14.33 1.70
CA PHE A 343 8.78 -14.44 3.09
C PHE A 343 8.03 -13.18 3.54
N GLY A 344 6.72 -13.15 3.33
CA GLY A 344 5.87 -11.98 3.51
C GLY A 344 4.94 -11.83 2.32
N ASN A 345 5.50 -11.76 1.11
CA ASN A 345 4.73 -11.56 -0.12
C ASN A 345 4.19 -12.88 -0.71
N LEU A 346 5.09 -13.77 -1.16
CA LEU A 346 4.69 -15.06 -1.73
C LEU A 346 3.99 -15.94 -0.68
N VAL A 347 4.65 -16.15 0.46
CA VAL A 347 4.08 -16.81 1.63
C VAL A 347 3.84 -15.74 2.70
N THR A 348 2.57 -15.45 2.97
CA THR A 348 2.16 -14.39 3.91
C THR A 348 1.67 -15.00 5.22
N PRO A 349 2.00 -14.39 6.37
CA PRO A 349 1.39 -14.72 7.65
C PRO A 349 -0.14 -14.71 7.57
N ALA A 350 -0.79 -15.71 8.18
CA ALA A 350 -2.26 -15.77 8.20
C ALA A 350 -2.88 -14.63 9.07
N TRP A 351 -2.11 -14.11 10.02
CA TRP A 351 -2.49 -13.00 10.88
C TRP A 351 -1.25 -12.27 11.40
N TRP A 352 -1.43 -11.04 11.90
CA TRP A 352 -0.35 -10.18 12.38
C TRP A 352 0.46 -10.76 13.55
N ASP A 353 -0.12 -11.63 14.38
CA ASP A 353 0.61 -12.31 15.46
C ASP A 353 1.72 -13.25 14.93
N TYR A 354 1.63 -13.65 13.66
CA TYR A 354 2.63 -14.46 12.96
C TYR A 354 3.59 -13.62 12.10
N MET A 355 3.55 -12.28 12.23
CA MET A 355 4.41 -11.39 11.43
C MET A 355 5.90 -11.66 11.63
N TRP A 356 6.28 -12.16 12.81
CA TRP A 356 7.65 -12.57 13.09
C TRP A 356 8.19 -13.57 12.05
N ILE A 357 7.35 -14.37 11.39
CA ILE A 357 7.79 -15.30 10.34
C ILE A 357 8.25 -14.54 9.09
N ALA A 358 7.61 -13.44 8.70
CA ALA A 358 8.09 -12.62 7.59
C ALA A 358 9.39 -11.89 7.98
N GLU A 359 9.32 -11.12 9.07
CA GLU A 359 10.41 -10.26 9.55
C GLU A 359 11.69 -11.03 9.93
N SER A 360 11.57 -12.16 10.60
CA SER A 360 12.75 -12.93 11.03
C SER A 360 13.47 -13.58 9.86
N PHE A 361 12.74 -14.05 8.84
CA PHE A 361 13.35 -14.60 7.64
C PHE A 361 14.00 -13.49 6.81
N ALA A 362 13.34 -12.34 6.63
CA ALA A 362 13.96 -11.18 5.98
C ALA A 362 15.23 -10.72 6.72
N THR A 363 15.18 -10.65 8.05
CA THR A 363 16.33 -10.33 8.90
C THR A 363 17.45 -11.37 8.80
N TYR A 364 17.14 -12.64 8.60
CA TYR A 364 18.15 -13.67 8.35
C TYR A 364 18.81 -13.46 6.98
N PHE A 365 17.99 -13.29 5.93
CA PHE A 365 18.46 -13.16 4.56
C PHE A 365 19.24 -11.87 4.33
N GLN A 366 18.93 -10.78 5.02
CA GLN A 366 19.64 -9.52 4.85
C GLN A 366 21.14 -9.64 5.10
N TYR A 367 21.58 -10.54 6.00
CA TYR A 367 22.99 -10.78 6.27
C TYR A 367 23.54 -11.90 5.39
N HIS A 368 22.76 -12.95 5.15
CA HIS A 368 23.20 -14.07 4.32
C HIS A 368 23.49 -13.66 2.89
N THR A 369 22.62 -12.85 2.28
CA THR A 369 22.75 -12.46 0.87
C THR A 369 23.60 -11.21 0.67
N ALA A 370 23.83 -10.41 1.73
CA ALA A 370 24.80 -9.32 1.70
C ALA A 370 26.26 -9.80 1.77
N ASP A 371 26.52 -11.02 2.27
CA ASP A 371 27.84 -11.66 2.29
C ASP A 371 28.22 -12.33 0.95
N ALA A 372 27.22 -12.77 0.19
CA ALA A 372 27.35 -13.44 -1.10
C ALA A 372 27.72 -12.47 -2.24
#